data_AF-A0A5P6P6U2-F1
#
_entry.id   AF-A0A5P6P6U2-F1
#
_cell.length_a   1.000
_cell.length_b   1.000
_cell.length_c   1.000
_cell.angle_alpha   90.00
_cell.angle_beta   90.00
_cell.angle_gamma   90.00
#
_symmetry.space_group_name_H-M   'P 1'
#
loop_
_entity.id
_entity.type
_entity.pdbx_description
1 polymer ?
#
loop_
_entity_poly.entity_id
_entity_poly.type
_entity_poly.pdbx_seq_one_letter_code
_entity_poly.pdbx_strand_id
1 'polypeptide(L)'
;MKLSRRTILQGAGTLPFAIASLRTGALAQSAPAAQSAEPPPILFVHGNGDYDALWMTTLWRMESNGIARDRMMAINFTDPNARSDDKVEQANRSSTEDQRRELAGAIAGLKRRTGASRVALVGSSRGGYAIRNVIKNGGAGDVSHAVLCGTPNHGVFATDDQPNSEFNGRGAFLRGLNEGEIEVTPGTAFLTLRSDGMDKYAQADGRFIGKPGTSTGVTVEGPELKGATNLVLGALDHREVAFHPRAFREIYKFIAGREPARIAIVPEQSVRLSGLVSGTPGGVSTNRPVAGATVDIFRVDPETGERMGNALHSAKTGADGRWGPAQVEPSWSLEFVLASPDAPTTHIYRSPFARSSEIVHLRAARPLGAADKDAGAVVIMSRPRGYFGLPRDVVLLDGKEPKDVKPGVPTDSAATLRLPASEVGRNIVAQFGEERIVARLWPASENRIAIAELTY
;
A
#
# COMPACT_ATOMS: atom_id res chain seq x y z
N MET A 1 -62.87 66.49 -5.53
CA MET A 1 -62.82 66.63 -4.05
C MET A 1 -61.64 65.84 -3.53
N LYS A 2 -60.66 66.53 -2.94
CA LYS A 2 -59.65 65.89 -2.08
C LYS A 2 -60.32 65.55 -0.75
N LEU A 3 -59.98 64.40 -0.17
CA LEU A 3 -59.70 64.27 1.26
C LEU A 3 -59.08 62.89 1.55
N SER A 4 -58.22 62.90 2.56
CA SER A 4 -57.26 61.86 2.92
C SER A 4 -57.51 61.31 4.33
N ARG A 5 -56.74 60.27 4.67
CA ARG A 5 -56.21 59.88 6.00
C ARG A 5 -57.19 59.22 7.00
N ARG A 6 -57.13 57.88 7.05
CA ARG A 6 -56.90 57.01 8.23
C ARG A 6 -57.29 55.58 7.84
N THR A 7 -56.32 54.74 7.48
CA THR A 7 -55.75 53.68 8.35
C THR A 7 -56.82 52.66 8.77
N ILE A 8 -56.73 51.42 8.27
CA ILE A 8 -56.62 50.21 9.11
C ILE A 8 -56.47 48.93 8.27
N LEU A 9 -55.35 48.25 8.56
CA LEU A 9 -55.03 46.82 8.50
C LEU A 9 -54.85 46.05 7.18
N GLN A 10 -53.55 45.84 6.88
CA GLN A 10 -52.82 44.56 6.97
C GLN A 10 -53.28 43.37 6.10
N GLY A 11 -52.38 43.01 5.18
CA GLY A 11 -52.30 41.70 4.52
C GLY A 11 -51.06 41.65 3.64
N ALA A 12 -49.89 41.38 4.24
CA ALA A 12 -48.61 41.22 3.56
C ALA A 12 -48.52 39.85 2.87
N GLY A 13 -47.96 39.79 1.65
CA GLY A 13 -47.73 38.51 0.96
C GLY A 13 -47.22 38.58 -0.48
N THR A 14 -46.03 39.16 -0.68
CA THR A 14 -44.96 38.75 -1.61
C THR A 14 -45.19 38.55 -3.12
N LEU A 15 -44.68 39.50 -3.91
CA LEU A 15 -43.96 39.41 -5.21
C LEU A 15 -43.48 40.85 -5.55
N PRO A 16 -42.50 41.16 -6.44
CA PRO A 16 -41.57 40.37 -7.27
C PRO A 16 -40.09 40.82 -7.04
N PHE A 17 -39.06 40.36 -7.76
CA PHE A 17 -38.51 41.07 -8.94
C PHE A 17 -37.38 40.24 -9.56
N ALA A 18 -37.52 39.90 -10.84
CA ALA A 18 -36.42 39.50 -11.71
C ALA A 18 -36.04 40.69 -12.60
N ILE A 19 -34.83 41.22 -12.46
CA ILE A 19 -34.19 42.07 -13.47
C ILE A 19 -32.75 41.59 -13.61
N ALA A 20 -32.44 41.12 -14.83
CA ALA A 20 -31.14 40.63 -15.24
C ALA A 20 -30.10 41.76 -15.26
N SER A 21 -28.95 41.53 -14.64
CA SER A 21 -27.73 42.30 -14.90
C SER A 21 -26.73 41.40 -15.65
N LEU A 22 -26.56 41.69 -16.95
CA LEU A 22 -25.47 41.19 -17.77
C LEU A 22 -24.16 41.74 -17.23
N ARG A 23 -23.42 40.93 -16.47
CA ARG A 23 -22.02 41.21 -16.12
C ARG A 23 -21.14 40.67 -17.26
N THR A 24 -20.63 41.57 -18.09
CA THR A 24 -19.47 41.31 -18.92
C THR A 24 -18.31 40.96 -18.00
N GLY A 25 -17.95 39.68 -17.92
CA GLY A 25 -16.80 39.21 -17.16
C GLY A 25 -15.53 39.84 -17.73
N ALA A 26 -14.82 40.60 -16.90
CA ALA A 26 -13.47 41.05 -17.21
C ALA A 26 -12.60 39.81 -17.44
N LEU A 27 -12.02 39.70 -18.64
CA LEU A 27 -10.98 38.71 -18.92
C LEU A 27 -9.77 39.06 -18.05
N ALA A 28 -9.51 38.24 -17.04
CA ALA A 28 -8.24 38.26 -16.35
C ALA A 28 -7.14 38.00 -17.40
N GLN A 29 -6.15 38.88 -17.47
CA GLN A 29 -4.91 38.59 -18.19
C GLN A 29 -4.42 37.23 -17.75
N SER A 30 -4.34 36.29 -18.70
CA SER A 30 -3.68 35.01 -18.50
C SER A 30 -2.25 35.31 -18.06
N ALA A 31 -1.93 35.04 -16.80
CA ALA A 31 -0.55 34.84 -16.39
C ALA A 31 0.06 33.82 -17.37
N PRO A 32 1.34 33.96 -17.78
CA PRO A 32 1.98 32.93 -18.56
C PRO A 32 1.77 31.63 -17.80
N ALA A 33 1.09 30.66 -18.42
CA ALA A 33 1.13 29.31 -17.92
C ALA A 33 2.62 28.97 -17.88
N ALA A 34 3.23 29.00 -16.69
CA ALA A 34 4.45 28.25 -16.49
C ALA A 34 4.07 26.86 -17.01
N GLN A 35 4.66 26.45 -18.14
CA GLN A 35 4.56 25.07 -18.60
C GLN A 35 4.87 24.25 -17.37
N SER A 36 3.84 23.66 -16.76
CA SER A 36 4.03 22.92 -15.52
C SER A 36 4.98 21.81 -15.92
N ALA A 37 6.24 21.93 -15.52
CA ALA A 37 7.25 20.96 -15.88
C ALA A 37 6.69 19.61 -15.44
N GLU A 38 6.60 18.69 -16.39
CA GLU A 38 6.04 17.37 -16.13
C GLU A 38 6.82 16.75 -14.95
N PRO A 39 6.14 16.19 -13.92
CA PRO A 39 6.83 15.66 -12.75
C PRO A 39 7.92 14.65 -13.15
N PRO A 40 9.03 14.57 -12.40
CA PRO A 40 10.06 13.57 -12.67
C PRO A 40 9.45 12.16 -12.63
N PRO A 41 9.99 11.19 -13.40
CA PRO A 41 9.55 9.80 -13.29
C PRO A 41 9.64 9.30 -11.84
N ILE A 42 8.66 8.51 -11.41
CA ILE A 42 8.50 8.13 -10.01
C ILE A 42 8.77 6.63 -9.85
N LEU A 43 9.69 6.28 -8.96
CA LEU A 43 9.96 4.92 -8.55
C LEU A 43 9.48 4.68 -7.11
N PHE A 44 8.57 3.73 -6.95
CA PHE A 44 8.00 3.33 -5.67
C PHE A 44 8.73 2.10 -5.10
N VAL A 45 9.08 2.14 -3.82
CA VAL A 45 9.97 1.18 -3.14
C VAL A 45 9.25 0.61 -1.92
N HIS A 46 8.95 -0.69 -1.93
CA HIS A 46 8.21 -1.35 -0.84
C HIS A 46 9.08 -1.62 0.40
N GLY A 47 8.43 -1.99 1.51
CA GLY A 47 9.04 -2.26 2.80
C GLY A 47 9.58 -3.69 2.98
N ASN A 48 9.99 -4.00 4.21
CA ASN A 48 10.55 -5.29 4.59
C ASN A 48 9.49 -6.40 4.45
N GLY A 49 9.80 -7.46 3.70
CA GLY A 49 8.90 -8.60 3.49
C GLY A 49 7.71 -8.31 2.57
N ASP A 50 7.56 -7.08 2.08
CA ASP A 50 6.50 -6.66 1.17
C ASP A 50 6.91 -6.88 -0.31
N TYR A 51 6.06 -6.41 -1.23
CA TYR A 51 6.22 -6.48 -2.68
C TYR A 51 5.60 -5.24 -3.33
N ASP A 52 5.86 -5.04 -4.61
CA ASP A 52 5.50 -3.82 -5.36
C ASP A 52 3.98 -3.54 -5.44
N ALA A 53 3.14 -4.59 -5.43
CA ALA A 53 1.69 -4.48 -5.55
C ALA A 53 1.03 -3.64 -4.46
N LEU A 54 1.69 -3.44 -3.30
CA LEU A 54 1.18 -2.55 -2.25
C LEU A 54 1.00 -1.12 -2.79
N TRP A 55 1.78 -0.70 -3.78
CA TRP A 55 1.67 0.61 -4.43
C TRP A 55 0.54 0.70 -5.47
N MET A 56 -0.18 -0.39 -5.79
CA MET A 56 -1.17 -0.42 -6.87
C MET A 56 -2.21 0.72 -6.79
N THR A 57 -2.80 0.95 -5.61
CA THR A 57 -3.78 2.04 -5.45
C THR A 57 -3.16 3.43 -5.54
N THR A 58 -1.87 3.57 -5.17
CA THR A 58 -1.12 4.82 -5.36
C THR A 58 -0.85 5.09 -6.83
N LEU A 59 -0.42 4.07 -7.59
CA LEU A 59 -0.24 4.17 -9.05
C LEU A 59 -1.53 4.58 -9.73
N TRP A 60 -2.65 3.93 -9.40
CA TRP A 60 -3.95 4.29 -9.95
C TRP A 60 -4.39 5.72 -9.61
N ARG A 61 -4.10 6.20 -8.40
CA ARG A 61 -4.36 7.60 -8.02
C ARG A 61 -3.46 8.56 -8.78
N MET A 62 -2.19 8.23 -9.03
CA MET A 62 -1.28 9.02 -9.87
C MET A 62 -1.78 9.11 -11.31
N GLU A 63 -2.18 7.99 -11.92
CA GLU A 63 -2.76 7.94 -13.28
C GLU A 63 -4.05 8.76 -13.36
N SER A 64 -4.90 8.66 -12.34
CA SER A 64 -6.14 9.44 -12.22
C SER A 64 -5.90 10.95 -12.10
N ASN A 65 -4.66 11.37 -11.85
CA ASN A 65 -4.21 12.75 -11.78
C ASN A 65 -3.25 13.13 -12.92
N GLY A 66 -3.18 12.31 -13.98
CA GLY A 66 -2.49 12.63 -15.21
C GLY A 66 -1.01 12.23 -15.26
N ILE A 67 -0.51 11.46 -14.30
CA ILE A 67 0.84 10.89 -14.41
C ILE A 67 0.80 9.67 -15.34
N ALA A 68 1.57 9.70 -16.41
CA ALA A 68 1.62 8.60 -17.37
C ALA A 68 2.20 7.32 -16.75
N ARG A 69 1.60 6.16 -17.06
CA ARG A 69 2.00 4.84 -16.51
C ARG A 69 3.46 4.51 -16.77
N ASP A 70 3.96 4.81 -17.96
CA ASP A 70 5.34 4.54 -18.38
C ASP A 70 6.38 5.38 -17.63
N ARG A 71 5.98 6.50 -17.04
CA ARG A 71 6.80 7.32 -16.14
C ARG A 71 6.82 6.85 -14.69
N MET A 72 6.06 5.80 -14.37
CA MET A 72 6.05 5.21 -13.04
C MET A 72 6.60 3.79 -13.09
N MET A 73 7.17 3.39 -11.96
CA MET A 73 7.61 2.02 -11.72
C MET A 73 7.49 1.75 -10.22
N ALA A 74 7.14 0.52 -9.86
CA ALA A 74 7.36 0.03 -8.50
C ALA A 74 8.41 -1.08 -8.58
N ILE A 75 9.45 -1.01 -7.74
CA ILE A 75 10.48 -2.07 -7.69
C ILE A 75 9.94 -3.22 -6.84
N ASN A 76 10.15 -4.45 -7.31
CA ASN A 76 9.86 -5.68 -6.60
C ASN A 76 11.19 -6.34 -6.20
N PHE A 77 11.69 -6.06 -4.99
CA PHE A 77 12.98 -6.59 -4.54
C PHE A 77 12.93 -8.10 -4.44
N THR A 78 13.98 -8.76 -4.93
CA THR A 78 14.03 -10.22 -5.05
C THR A 78 13.80 -10.93 -3.70
N ASP A 79 14.57 -10.54 -2.69
CA ASP A 79 14.47 -11.04 -1.32
C ASP A 79 14.11 -9.86 -0.39
N PRO A 80 12.82 -9.59 -0.14
CA PRO A 80 12.37 -8.36 0.52
C PRO A 80 12.66 -8.32 2.03
N ASN A 81 12.96 -9.47 2.64
CA ASN A 81 13.25 -9.58 4.06
C ASN A 81 14.72 -9.27 4.36
N ALA A 82 14.97 -8.46 5.39
CA ALA A 82 16.29 -8.18 5.91
C ALA A 82 16.92 -9.41 6.58
N ARG A 83 18.25 -9.46 6.54
CA ARG A 83 19.04 -10.38 7.36
C ARG A 83 18.95 -9.98 8.84
N SER A 84 19.06 -10.95 9.75
CA SER A 84 19.11 -10.68 11.20
C SER A 84 20.40 -9.97 11.61
N ASP A 85 21.50 -10.30 10.94
CA ASP A 85 22.78 -9.58 10.98
C ASP A 85 23.14 -9.27 9.53
N ASP A 86 23.28 -7.98 9.18
CA ASP A 86 23.46 -7.55 7.80
C ASP A 86 24.69 -8.17 7.12
N LYS A 87 25.71 -8.49 7.93
CA LYS A 87 27.00 -9.04 7.47
C LYS A 87 27.01 -10.55 7.33
N VAL A 88 26.02 -11.25 7.88
CA VAL A 88 25.94 -12.71 7.84
C VAL A 88 24.93 -13.11 6.79
N GLU A 89 25.38 -13.88 5.78
CA GLU A 89 24.47 -14.42 4.77
C GLU A 89 23.34 -15.22 5.42
N GLN A 90 22.13 -14.97 4.94
CA GLN A 90 20.93 -15.67 5.41
C GLN A 90 20.07 -15.97 4.19
N ALA A 91 19.70 -17.24 4.02
CA ALA A 91 18.93 -17.68 2.87
C ALA A 91 17.61 -16.88 2.73
N ASN A 92 17.25 -16.56 1.48
CA ASN A 92 16.01 -15.86 1.13
C ASN A 92 15.85 -14.46 1.76
N ARG A 93 16.98 -13.82 2.12
CA ARG A 93 17.04 -12.49 2.74
C ARG A 93 18.17 -11.65 2.14
N SER A 94 17.96 -10.34 2.10
CA SER A 94 18.89 -9.37 1.50
C SER A 94 19.59 -8.52 2.56
N SER A 95 20.85 -8.18 2.29
CA SER A 95 21.56 -7.13 3.03
C SER A 95 21.14 -5.73 2.58
N THR A 96 21.61 -4.72 3.31
CA THR A 96 21.50 -3.30 2.92
C THR A 96 22.16 -3.02 1.57
N GLU A 97 23.27 -3.71 1.26
CA GLU A 97 24.01 -3.59 0.00
C GLU A 97 23.28 -4.26 -1.17
N ASP A 98 22.66 -5.42 -0.93
CA ASP A 98 21.83 -6.10 -1.94
C ASP A 98 20.67 -5.22 -2.39
N GLN A 99 19.92 -4.63 -1.45
CA GLN A 99 18.84 -3.71 -1.77
C GLN A 99 19.34 -2.44 -2.46
N ARG A 100 20.48 -1.88 -2.02
CA ARG A 100 21.06 -0.68 -2.67
C ARG A 100 21.37 -0.94 -4.13
N ARG A 101 21.96 -2.11 -4.44
CA ARG A 101 22.29 -2.53 -5.80
C ARG A 101 21.05 -2.74 -6.66
N GLU A 102 20.03 -3.44 -6.16
CA GLU A 102 18.76 -3.63 -6.88
C GLU A 102 18.06 -2.29 -7.16
N LEU A 103 18.02 -1.38 -6.17
CA LEU A 103 17.40 -0.07 -6.33
C LEU A 103 18.17 0.81 -7.33
N ALA A 104 19.50 0.85 -7.26
CA ALA A 104 20.33 1.57 -8.23
C ALA A 104 20.09 1.08 -9.67
N GLY A 105 19.95 -0.24 -9.85
CA GLY A 105 19.58 -0.84 -11.13
C GLY A 105 18.21 -0.38 -11.63
N ALA A 106 17.19 -0.34 -10.77
CA ALA A 106 15.86 0.14 -11.11
C ALA A 106 15.82 1.64 -11.45
N ILE A 107 16.58 2.48 -10.72
CA ILE A 107 16.74 3.90 -11.01
C ILE A 107 17.32 4.09 -12.41
N ALA A 108 18.43 3.41 -12.71
CA ALA A 108 19.07 3.47 -14.02
C ALA A 108 18.13 2.97 -15.13
N GLY A 109 17.36 1.91 -14.87
CA GLY A 109 16.35 1.39 -15.80
C GLY A 109 15.24 2.40 -16.09
N LEU A 110 14.68 3.04 -15.07
CA LEU A 110 13.63 4.04 -15.23
C LEU A 110 14.15 5.29 -15.97
N LYS A 111 15.35 5.78 -15.64
CA LYS A 111 16.01 6.88 -16.36
C LYS A 111 16.19 6.54 -17.85
N ARG A 112 16.71 5.35 -18.18
CA ARG A 112 16.86 4.92 -19.58
C ARG A 112 15.53 4.85 -20.32
N ARG A 113 14.49 4.32 -19.68
CA ARG A 113 13.14 4.18 -20.29
C ARG A 113 12.48 5.53 -20.59
N THR A 114 12.73 6.53 -19.74
CA THR A 114 12.03 7.83 -19.80
C THR A 114 12.87 8.96 -20.39
N GLY A 115 14.19 8.77 -20.51
CA GLY A 115 15.13 9.82 -20.90
C GLY A 115 15.41 10.86 -19.81
N ALA A 116 14.82 10.71 -18.62
CA ALA A 116 14.99 11.68 -17.53
C ALA A 116 16.38 11.61 -16.89
N SER A 117 16.94 12.77 -16.53
CA SER A 117 18.21 12.86 -15.82
C SER A 117 18.09 12.51 -14.33
N ARG A 118 16.92 12.70 -13.73
CA ARG A 118 16.63 12.41 -12.33
C ARG A 118 15.25 11.78 -12.16
N VAL A 119 15.07 11.01 -11.09
CA VAL A 119 13.80 10.39 -10.70
C VAL A 119 13.34 10.90 -9.34
N ALA A 120 12.06 10.75 -9.02
CA ALA A 120 11.55 10.84 -7.65
C ALA A 120 11.45 9.44 -7.06
N LEU A 121 11.84 9.28 -5.80
CA LEU A 121 11.78 8.02 -5.07
C LEU A 121 10.76 8.12 -3.93
N VAL A 122 9.90 7.12 -3.80
CA VAL A 122 8.90 7.03 -2.72
C VAL A 122 9.06 5.68 -2.04
N GLY A 123 9.45 5.68 -0.76
CA GLY A 123 9.74 4.46 -0.01
C GLY A 123 8.82 4.27 1.18
N SER A 124 8.33 3.05 1.37
CA SER A 124 7.64 2.63 2.59
C SER A 124 8.60 1.87 3.49
N SER A 125 8.59 2.14 4.80
CA SER A 125 9.31 1.32 5.80
C SER A 125 10.79 1.14 5.41
N ARG A 126 11.30 -0.10 5.41
CA ARG A 126 12.65 -0.49 4.94
C ARG A 126 13.02 0.05 3.55
N GLY A 127 12.06 0.25 2.66
CA GLY A 127 12.31 0.84 1.33
C GLY A 127 12.93 2.24 1.42
N GLY A 128 12.63 2.99 2.48
CA GLY A 128 13.27 4.27 2.74
C GLY A 128 14.76 4.15 3.10
N TYR A 129 15.18 3.06 3.74
CA TYR A 129 16.61 2.78 3.95
C TYR A 129 17.33 2.58 2.63
N ALA A 130 16.76 1.81 1.70
CA ALA A 130 17.35 1.61 0.38
C ALA A 130 17.52 2.95 -0.37
N ILE A 131 16.49 3.81 -0.33
CA ILE A 131 16.53 5.16 -0.92
C ILE A 131 17.66 5.99 -0.32
N ARG A 132 17.69 6.11 1.02
CA ARG A 132 18.72 6.89 1.72
C ARG A 132 20.11 6.34 1.46
N ASN A 133 20.26 5.02 1.41
CA ASN A 133 21.52 4.34 1.16
C ASN A 133 22.04 4.63 -0.25
N VAL A 134 21.20 4.60 -1.28
CA VAL A 134 21.58 5.01 -2.65
C VAL A 134 22.01 6.46 -2.68
N ILE A 135 21.22 7.37 -2.09
CA ILE A 135 21.48 8.81 -2.13
C ILE A 135 22.81 9.15 -1.44
N LYS A 136 23.02 8.65 -0.21
CA LYS A 136 24.22 8.92 0.59
C LYS A 136 25.49 8.35 -0.06
N ASN A 137 25.38 7.22 -0.76
CA ASN A 137 26.51 6.52 -1.37
C ASN A 137 26.61 6.78 -2.89
N GLY A 138 26.54 8.06 -3.28
CA GLY A 138 26.86 8.53 -4.63
C GLY A 138 25.68 8.67 -5.60
N GLY A 139 24.46 8.29 -5.20
CA GLY A 139 23.27 8.35 -6.05
C GLY A 139 22.49 9.67 -6.01
N ALA A 140 22.89 10.65 -5.19
CA ALA A 140 22.15 11.92 -5.02
C ALA A 140 21.92 12.68 -6.34
N GLY A 141 22.87 12.63 -7.27
CA GLY A 141 22.76 13.26 -8.59
C GLY A 141 21.61 12.70 -9.45
N ASP A 142 21.16 11.48 -9.18
CA ASP A 142 20.10 10.79 -9.92
C ASP A 142 18.71 10.99 -9.31
N VAL A 143 18.60 11.60 -8.12
CA VAL A 143 17.35 11.60 -7.34
C VAL A 143 16.90 13.02 -7.04
N SER A 144 15.79 13.46 -7.64
CA SER A 144 15.20 14.79 -7.43
C SER A 144 14.48 14.93 -6.07
N HIS A 145 13.68 13.92 -5.73
CA HIS A 145 12.84 13.87 -4.54
C HIS A 145 13.00 12.52 -3.84
N ALA A 146 13.00 12.52 -2.52
CA ALA A 146 12.95 11.33 -1.67
C ALA A 146 11.80 11.49 -0.66
N VAL A 147 10.75 10.70 -0.83
CA VAL A 147 9.60 10.65 0.07
C VAL A 147 9.67 9.37 0.90
N LEU A 148 9.75 9.52 2.23
CA LEU A 148 9.99 8.44 3.17
C LEU A 148 8.77 8.25 4.07
N CYS A 149 8.00 7.20 3.81
CA CYS A 149 6.73 6.91 4.47
C CYS A 149 6.92 5.87 5.57
N GLY A 150 6.78 6.28 6.83
CA GLY A 150 6.96 5.38 7.98
C GLY A 150 8.35 4.73 8.00
N THR A 151 9.34 5.32 7.35
CA THR A 151 10.70 4.79 7.36
C THR A 151 11.26 4.92 8.78
N PRO A 152 11.73 3.85 9.42
CA PRO A 152 12.26 3.92 10.78
C PRO A 152 13.66 4.57 10.77
N ASN A 153 13.74 5.86 10.43
CA ASN A 153 14.99 6.57 10.14
C ASN A 153 16.00 6.59 11.30
N HIS A 154 15.49 6.45 12.52
CA HIS A 154 16.27 6.31 13.76
C HIS A 154 16.23 4.90 14.37
N GLY A 155 15.83 3.91 13.56
CA GLY A 155 15.69 2.51 13.95
C GLY A 155 14.27 2.14 14.36
N VAL A 156 14.05 0.83 14.44
CA VAL A 156 12.89 0.23 15.13
C VAL A 156 13.20 0.10 16.64
N PHE A 157 14.49 0.04 16.95
CA PHE A 157 15.08 0.15 18.27
C PHE A 157 16.46 0.80 18.14
N ALA A 158 17.00 1.32 19.22
CA ALA A 158 18.27 2.03 19.31
C ALA A 158 18.95 1.61 20.63
N THR A 159 19.49 0.39 20.66
CA THR A 159 20.13 -0.21 21.84
C THR A 159 21.53 -0.73 21.50
N ASP A 160 22.32 -1.12 22.50
CA ASP A 160 23.64 -1.74 22.26
C ASP A 160 23.54 -3.22 21.83
N ASP A 161 22.33 -3.80 21.85
CA ASP A 161 22.05 -5.15 21.35
C ASP A 161 22.01 -5.17 19.81
N GLN A 162 22.40 -6.29 19.19
CA GLN A 162 22.29 -6.49 17.73
C GLN A 162 22.89 -5.34 16.89
N PRO A 163 24.17 -4.97 17.09
CA PRO A 163 24.79 -3.80 16.47
C PRO A 163 24.90 -3.88 14.93
N ASN A 164 24.74 -5.07 14.34
CA ASN A 164 24.75 -5.30 12.91
C ASN A 164 23.33 -5.43 12.30
N SER A 165 22.26 -5.27 13.09
CA SER A 165 20.91 -5.19 12.53
C SER A 165 20.75 -3.84 11.83
N GLU A 166 20.26 -3.85 10.57
CA GLU A 166 19.95 -2.62 9.84
C GLU A 166 18.80 -1.80 10.48
N PHE A 167 18.03 -2.40 11.39
CA PHE A 167 16.95 -1.73 12.12
C PHE A 167 17.41 -1.11 13.45
N ASN A 168 18.67 -1.27 13.84
CA ASN A 168 19.20 -0.68 15.07
C ASN A 168 19.70 0.75 14.81
N GLY A 169 19.06 1.75 15.41
CA GLY A 169 19.45 3.16 15.32
C GLY A 169 20.86 3.47 15.84
N ARG A 170 21.40 2.63 16.73
CA ARG A 170 22.80 2.71 17.20
C ARG A 170 23.76 1.89 16.34
N GLY A 171 23.25 1.09 15.41
CA GLY A 171 24.03 0.32 14.46
C GLY A 171 24.83 1.20 13.50
N ALA A 172 25.89 0.63 12.91
CA ALA A 172 26.77 1.38 12.01
C ALA A 172 26.03 1.93 10.77
N PHE A 173 25.07 1.16 10.25
CA PHE A 173 24.29 1.53 9.06
C PHE A 173 23.49 2.82 9.26
N LEU A 174 22.59 2.87 10.26
CA LEU A 174 21.75 4.04 10.48
C LEU A 174 22.54 5.25 11.00
N ARG A 175 23.58 5.04 11.83
CA ARG A 175 24.48 6.15 12.19
C ARG A 175 25.18 6.75 10.98
N GLY A 176 25.62 5.93 10.02
CA GLY A 176 26.21 6.43 8.77
C GLY A 176 25.22 7.19 7.90
N LEU A 177 23.96 6.75 7.82
CA LEU A 177 22.92 7.48 7.09
C LEU A 177 22.55 8.81 7.76
N ASN A 178 22.57 8.86 9.09
CA ASN A 178 22.22 10.03 9.91
C ASN A 178 23.43 10.95 10.21
N GLU A 179 24.62 10.63 9.71
CA GLU A 179 25.82 11.43 9.94
C GLU A 179 25.71 12.82 9.29
N GLY A 180 26.00 13.86 10.09
CA GLY A 180 26.07 15.25 9.67
C GLY A 180 25.25 16.19 10.55
N GLU A 181 25.35 17.51 10.31
CA GLU A 181 24.50 18.49 10.98
C GLU A 181 23.03 18.41 10.52
N ILE A 182 22.81 17.97 9.29
CA ILE A 182 21.50 17.60 8.73
C ILE A 182 21.58 16.15 8.26
N GLU A 183 20.45 15.44 8.30
CA GLU A 183 20.38 14.00 8.03
C GLU A 183 19.99 13.68 6.57
N VAL A 184 19.87 14.72 5.76
CA VAL A 184 19.51 14.67 4.36
C VAL A 184 20.69 15.08 3.49
N THR A 185 20.78 14.50 2.28
CA THR A 185 21.86 14.85 1.34
C THR A 185 21.46 16.06 0.50
N PRO A 186 22.29 17.13 0.46
CA PRO A 186 22.02 18.31 -0.35
C PRO A 186 21.75 17.99 -1.83
N GLY A 187 20.90 18.80 -2.45
CA GLY A 187 20.51 18.65 -3.86
C GLY A 187 19.32 17.72 -4.09
N THR A 188 18.92 16.89 -3.12
CA THR A 188 17.67 16.10 -3.16
C THR A 188 16.65 16.71 -2.21
N ALA A 189 15.40 16.86 -2.64
CA ALA A 189 14.32 17.31 -1.76
C ALA A 189 13.79 16.14 -0.93
N PHE A 190 13.76 16.26 0.40
CA PHE A 190 13.30 15.20 1.30
C PHE A 190 11.96 15.54 1.97
N LEU A 191 11.06 14.56 1.98
CA LEU A 191 9.81 14.55 2.74
C LEU A 191 9.76 13.27 3.60
N THR A 192 9.42 13.41 4.87
CA THR A 192 9.03 12.26 5.70
C THR A 192 7.54 12.35 6.02
N LEU A 193 6.87 11.21 5.95
CA LEU A 193 5.47 11.04 6.34
C LEU A 193 5.42 10.07 7.52
N ARG A 194 4.89 10.52 8.65
CA ARG A 194 4.80 9.69 9.86
C ARG A 194 3.40 9.65 10.45
N SER A 195 3.23 8.65 11.30
CA SER A 195 2.04 8.47 12.11
C SER A 195 2.05 9.41 13.31
N ASP A 196 0.86 9.73 13.80
CA ASP A 196 0.64 10.27 15.14
C ASP A 196 0.39 9.12 16.15
N GLY A 197 1.43 8.34 16.41
CA GLY A 197 1.44 7.34 17.50
C GLY A 197 0.93 5.94 17.15
N MET A 198 0.46 5.68 15.92
CA MET A 198 -0.09 4.39 15.49
C MET A 198 0.88 3.55 14.64
N ASP A 199 2.13 3.97 14.49
CA ASP A 199 3.17 3.17 13.86
C ASP A 199 3.82 2.23 14.88
N LYS A 200 3.62 0.91 14.73
CA LYS A 200 4.14 -0.11 15.65
C LYS A 200 5.67 -0.16 15.76
N TYR A 201 6.39 0.41 14.79
CA TYR A 201 7.85 0.44 14.75
C TYR A 201 8.43 1.77 15.24
N ALA A 202 7.59 2.76 15.57
CA ALA A 202 7.97 4.03 16.17
C ALA A 202 7.35 4.14 17.58
N GLN A 203 7.68 3.18 18.45
CA GLN A 203 7.10 3.04 19.79
C GLN A 203 8.20 3.00 20.84
N ALA A 204 8.01 3.70 21.95
CA ALA A 204 8.97 3.73 23.05
C ALA A 204 9.09 2.38 23.78
N ASP A 205 8.00 1.61 23.83
CA ASP A 205 7.96 0.30 24.47
C ASP A 205 8.20 -0.84 23.46
N GLY A 206 9.06 -1.78 23.84
CA GLY A 206 9.53 -2.88 23.00
C GLY A 206 8.52 -4.02 22.79
N ARG A 207 7.25 -3.89 23.17
CA ARG A 207 6.24 -4.95 22.98
C ARG A 207 6.16 -5.45 21.54
N PHE A 208 6.30 -4.58 20.54
CA PHE A 208 6.18 -4.93 19.12
C PHE A 208 7.46 -5.54 18.52
N ILE A 209 8.55 -5.57 19.29
CA ILE A 209 9.78 -6.28 18.98
C ILE A 209 10.01 -7.47 19.95
N GLY A 210 8.97 -7.90 20.66
CA GLY A 210 9.03 -9.05 21.57
C GLY A 210 9.71 -8.79 22.92
N LYS A 211 9.92 -7.52 23.30
CA LYS A 211 10.53 -7.11 24.57
C LYS A 211 9.60 -6.13 25.34
N PRO A 212 8.39 -6.56 25.75
CA PRO A 212 7.45 -5.69 26.47
C PRO A 212 8.08 -5.14 27.77
N GLY A 213 7.84 -3.87 28.08
CA GLY A 213 8.42 -3.17 29.24
C GLY A 213 9.87 -2.71 29.05
N THR A 214 10.53 -3.10 27.94
CA THR A 214 11.88 -2.65 27.62
C THR A 214 11.81 -1.43 26.70
N SER A 215 12.57 -0.37 27.03
CA SER A 215 12.68 0.78 26.14
C SER A 215 13.33 0.38 24.81
N THR A 216 12.72 0.79 23.70
CA THR A 216 13.32 0.66 22.37
C THR A 216 14.38 1.71 22.11
N GLY A 217 14.42 2.81 22.86
CA GLY A 217 15.26 3.97 22.55
C GLY A 217 14.79 4.80 21.35
N VAL A 218 13.59 4.53 20.81
CA VAL A 218 12.98 5.31 19.73
C VAL A 218 11.67 5.95 20.18
N THR A 219 11.22 7.01 19.49
CA THR A 219 9.97 7.72 19.78
C THR A 219 9.06 7.76 18.55
N VAL A 220 7.87 8.34 18.69
CA VAL A 220 6.92 8.54 17.58
C VAL A 220 7.47 9.44 16.48
N GLU A 221 8.40 10.34 16.81
CA GLU A 221 9.15 11.19 15.88
C GLU A 221 10.31 10.46 15.20
N GLY A 222 10.63 9.21 15.57
CA GLY A 222 11.75 8.43 15.01
C GLY A 222 11.81 8.37 13.47
N PRO A 223 10.69 8.43 12.72
CA PRO A 223 10.71 8.55 11.26
C PRO A 223 11.10 9.93 10.70
N GLU A 224 11.12 10.99 11.49
CA GLU A 224 11.51 12.33 11.03
C GLU A 224 13.00 12.38 10.65
N LEU A 225 13.38 13.36 9.83
CA LEU A 225 14.78 13.66 9.50
C LEU A 225 15.05 15.15 9.66
N LYS A 226 16.14 15.50 10.32
CA LYS A 226 16.64 16.87 10.38
C LYS A 226 17.06 17.34 8.98
N GLY A 227 16.46 18.45 8.53
CA GLY A 227 16.68 19.02 7.20
C GLY A 227 15.69 18.52 6.13
N ALA A 228 14.79 17.59 6.46
CA ALA A 228 13.65 17.25 5.61
C ALA A 228 12.43 18.12 5.94
N THR A 229 11.44 18.13 5.04
CA THR A 229 10.06 18.44 5.43
C THR A 229 9.49 17.23 6.16
N ASN A 230 9.03 17.39 7.40
CA ASN A 230 8.44 16.30 8.18
C ASN A 230 6.94 16.56 8.38
N LEU A 231 6.07 15.64 7.95
CA LEU A 231 4.62 15.76 8.08
C LEU A 231 4.03 14.60 8.88
N VAL A 232 3.06 14.94 9.73
CA VAL A 232 2.28 13.99 10.52
C VAL A 232 0.92 13.78 9.87
N LEU A 233 0.53 12.53 9.62
CA LEU A 233 -0.71 12.19 8.91
C LEU A 233 -1.87 11.81 9.84
N GLY A 234 -1.77 12.12 11.13
CA GLY A 234 -2.71 11.72 12.17
C GLY A 234 -2.61 10.22 12.48
N ALA A 235 -3.69 9.64 13.01
CA ALA A 235 -3.75 8.25 13.48
C ALA A 235 -3.79 7.21 12.35
N LEU A 236 -2.85 7.27 11.40
CA LEU A 236 -2.58 6.24 10.40
C LEU A 236 -1.58 5.23 10.92
N ASP A 237 -1.72 3.95 10.58
CA ASP A 237 -0.75 2.93 10.94
C ASP A 237 0.53 3.01 10.08
N HIS A 238 1.52 2.17 10.41
CA HIS A 238 2.83 2.11 9.74
C HIS A 238 2.76 1.92 8.22
N ARG A 239 1.80 1.14 7.71
CA ARG A 239 1.63 0.92 6.27
C ARG A 239 0.79 2.04 5.66
N GLU A 240 -0.23 2.51 6.37
CA GLU A 240 -1.11 3.57 5.90
C GLU A 240 -0.38 4.90 5.64
N VAL A 241 0.69 5.22 6.37
CA VAL A 241 1.49 6.42 6.08
C VAL A 241 2.19 6.39 4.71
N ALA A 242 2.17 5.25 4.01
CA ALA A 242 2.59 5.09 2.62
C ALA A 242 1.40 4.95 1.65
N PHE A 243 0.39 4.15 2.00
CA PHE A 243 -0.61 3.67 1.03
C PHE A 243 -2.00 4.32 1.17
N HIS A 244 -2.25 5.07 2.25
CA HIS A 244 -3.53 5.72 2.50
C HIS A 244 -3.76 6.92 1.56
N PRO A 245 -5.02 7.24 1.21
CA PRO A 245 -5.37 8.44 0.44
C PRO A 245 -4.70 9.76 0.90
N ARG A 246 -4.59 9.96 2.22
CA ARG A 246 -3.87 11.09 2.85
C ARG A 246 -2.38 11.09 2.49
N ALA A 247 -1.71 9.94 2.54
CA ALA A 247 -0.32 9.82 2.14
C ALA A 247 -0.15 10.12 0.66
N PHE A 248 -1.02 9.57 -0.20
CA PHE A 248 -1.02 9.87 -1.64
C PHE A 248 -1.06 11.37 -1.93
N ARG A 249 -1.92 12.13 -1.24
CA ARG A 249 -2.01 13.58 -1.43
C ARG A 249 -0.67 14.27 -1.20
N GLU A 250 -0.01 13.98 -0.07
CA GLU A 250 1.26 14.63 0.26
C GLU A 250 2.40 14.19 -0.66
N ILE A 251 2.46 12.89 -1.03
CA ILE A 251 3.42 12.37 -2.02
C ILE A 251 3.26 13.11 -3.35
N TYR A 252 2.03 13.18 -3.86
CA TYR A 252 1.74 13.85 -5.13
C TYR A 252 2.10 15.32 -5.07
N LYS A 253 1.65 16.03 -4.03
CA LYS A 253 1.90 17.46 -3.85
C LYS A 253 3.38 17.80 -3.80
N PHE A 254 4.15 16.98 -3.08
CA PHE A 254 5.58 17.20 -2.93
C PHE A 254 6.34 17.00 -4.26
N ILE A 255 6.01 15.96 -5.02
CA ILE A 255 6.70 15.64 -6.28
C ILE A 255 6.24 16.55 -7.44
N ALA A 256 4.93 16.80 -7.53
CA ALA A 256 4.35 17.57 -8.63
C ALA A 256 4.31 19.09 -8.38
N GLY A 257 4.58 19.54 -7.15
CA GLY A 257 4.52 20.95 -6.75
C GLY A 257 3.10 21.54 -6.70
N ARG A 258 2.06 20.72 -6.79
CA ARG A 258 0.64 21.13 -6.82
C ARG A 258 -0.26 20.06 -6.22
N GLU A 259 -1.43 20.45 -5.72
CA GLU A 259 -2.44 19.51 -5.23
C GLU A 259 -2.89 18.53 -6.34
N PRO A 260 -3.21 17.27 -5.99
CA PRO A 260 -3.90 16.38 -6.92
C PRO A 260 -5.30 16.94 -7.21
N ALA A 261 -5.77 16.78 -8.44
CA ALA A 261 -7.13 17.15 -8.82
C ALA A 261 -8.19 16.27 -8.13
N ARG A 262 -7.82 15.05 -7.72
CA ARG A 262 -8.71 14.09 -7.04
C ARG A 262 -7.96 13.08 -6.20
N ILE A 263 -8.62 12.59 -5.17
CA ILE A 263 -8.16 11.47 -4.34
C ILE A 263 -8.73 10.13 -4.83
N ALA A 264 -9.93 10.16 -5.41
CA ALA A 264 -10.60 9.00 -5.97
C ALA A 264 -9.86 8.44 -7.19
N ILE A 265 -9.88 7.11 -7.32
CA ILE A 265 -9.37 6.41 -8.49
C ILE A 265 -10.44 6.46 -9.58
N VAL A 266 -10.10 6.97 -10.76
CA VAL A 266 -11.00 7.03 -11.92
C VAL A 266 -10.94 5.68 -12.64
N PRO A 267 -12.07 4.99 -12.80
CA PRO A 267 -12.08 3.72 -13.51
C PRO A 267 -11.67 3.85 -14.99
N GLU A 268 -10.98 2.86 -15.52
CA GLU A 268 -10.79 2.65 -16.95
C GLU A 268 -12.00 1.92 -17.53
N GLN A 269 -12.29 2.12 -18.82
CA GLN A 269 -13.40 1.41 -19.49
C GLN A 269 -13.15 -0.09 -19.65
N SER A 270 -11.88 -0.49 -19.71
CA SER A 270 -11.47 -1.88 -19.89
C SER A 270 -10.21 -2.09 -19.07
N VAL A 271 -10.19 -3.17 -18.27
CA VAL A 271 -9.12 -3.43 -17.30
C VAL A 271 -8.37 -4.70 -17.69
N ARG A 272 -7.05 -4.57 -17.81
CA ARG A 272 -6.12 -5.71 -17.99
C ARG A 272 -5.33 -5.92 -16.71
N LEU A 273 -5.36 -7.14 -16.20
CA LEU A 273 -4.67 -7.53 -14.98
C LEU A 273 -3.59 -8.55 -15.29
N SER A 274 -2.37 -8.28 -14.84
CA SER A 274 -1.28 -9.23 -14.82
C SER A 274 -0.54 -9.14 -13.50
N GLY A 275 0.29 -10.14 -13.24
CA GLY A 275 1.26 -10.07 -12.17
C GLY A 275 2.14 -11.29 -12.10
N LEU A 276 2.80 -11.42 -10.95
CA LEU A 276 3.76 -12.46 -10.63
C LEU A 276 3.16 -13.43 -9.61
N VAL A 277 3.34 -14.73 -9.82
CA VAL A 277 3.21 -15.72 -8.74
C VAL A 277 4.54 -15.82 -8.02
N SER A 278 4.52 -15.61 -6.70
CA SER A 278 5.69 -15.72 -5.83
C SER A 278 5.49 -16.73 -4.70
N GLY A 279 6.58 -17.15 -4.06
CA GLY A 279 6.58 -18.24 -3.10
C GLY A 279 7.03 -17.85 -1.68
N THR A 280 6.96 -18.83 -0.78
CA THR A 280 7.46 -18.75 0.60
C THR A 280 8.43 -19.90 0.92
N PRO A 281 9.55 -20.04 0.19
CA PRO A 281 10.48 -21.15 0.40
C PRO A 281 10.99 -21.18 1.84
N GLY A 282 10.86 -22.34 2.50
CA GLY A 282 11.22 -22.50 3.92
C GLY A 282 10.42 -21.60 4.87
N GLY A 283 9.22 -21.17 4.47
CA GLY A 283 8.38 -20.25 5.24
C GLY A 283 8.80 -18.78 5.18
N VAL A 284 9.83 -18.43 4.39
CA VAL A 284 10.29 -17.06 4.20
C VAL A 284 9.70 -16.51 2.90
N SER A 285 8.96 -15.41 2.98
CA SER A 285 8.41 -14.77 1.78
C SER A 285 9.52 -14.18 0.92
N THR A 286 9.53 -14.55 -0.37
CA THR A 286 10.38 -13.96 -1.40
C THR A 286 9.51 -13.41 -2.53
N ASN A 287 10.05 -12.50 -3.34
CA ASN A 287 9.39 -12.02 -4.55
C ASN A 287 9.95 -12.71 -5.80
N ARG A 288 10.53 -13.91 -5.63
CA ARG A 288 11.05 -14.73 -6.71
C ARG A 288 9.90 -15.40 -7.46
N PRO A 289 10.01 -15.55 -8.80
CA PRO A 289 8.98 -16.21 -9.60
C PRO A 289 8.81 -17.68 -9.21
N VAL A 290 7.57 -18.15 -9.24
CA VAL A 290 7.22 -19.58 -9.11
C VAL A 290 6.77 -20.09 -10.47
N ALA A 291 7.48 -21.09 -11.00
CA ALA A 291 7.11 -21.79 -12.21
C ALA A 291 6.09 -22.91 -11.94
N GLY A 292 5.24 -23.17 -12.93
CA GLY A 292 4.30 -24.29 -12.90
C GLY A 292 3.07 -24.09 -12.02
N ALA A 293 2.88 -22.91 -11.43
CA ALA A 293 1.65 -22.56 -10.73
C ALA A 293 0.51 -22.34 -11.73
N THR A 294 -0.71 -22.77 -11.38
CA THR A 294 -1.90 -22.49 -12.17
C THR A 294 -2.71 -21.36 -11.55
N VAL A 295 -3.21 -20.46 -12.38
CA VAL A 295 -4.05 -19.33 -12.00
C VAL A 295 -5.31 -19.35 -12.86
N ASP A 296 -6.45 -19.59 -12.20
CA ASP A 296 -7.77 -19.44 -12.81
C ASP A 296 -8.48 -18.24 -12.20
N ILE A 297 -9.11 -17.40 -13.03
CA ILE A 297 -9.80 -16.19 -12.58
C ILE A 297 -11.27 -16.31 -12.95
N PHE A 298 -12.14 -16.13 -11.96
CA PHE A 298 -13.59 -16.16 -12.13
C PHE A 298 -14.19 -14.81 -11.76
N ARG A 299 -15.21 -14.40 -12.53
CA ARG A 299 -16.17 -13.41 -12.04
C ARG A 299 -16.99 -14.06 -10.95
N VAL A 300 -17.22 -13.35 -9.85
CA VAL A 300 -18.11 -13.81 -8.77
C VAL A 300 -19.21 -12.80 -8.50
N ASP A 301 -20.33 -13.29 -8.02
CA ASP A 301 -21.43 -12.48 -7.53
C ASP A 301 -20.99 -11.76 -6.23
N PRO A 302 -21.14 -10.43 -6.13
CA PRO A 302 -20.62 -9.66 -5.00
C PRO A 302 -21.36 -9.90 -3.69
N GLU A 303 -22.55 -10.51 -3.70
CA GLU A 303 -23.36 -10.75 -2.50
C GLU A 303 -23.22 -12.19 -1.98
N THR A 304 -22.95 -13.14 -2.86
CA THR A 304 -22.89 -14.58 -2.55
C THR A 304 -21.50 -15.17 -2.68
N GLY A 305 -20.59 -14.53 -3.43
CA GLY A 305 -19.27 -15.07 -3.77
C GLY A 305 -19.32 -16.25 -4.74
N GLU A 306 -20.49 -16.57 -5.32
CA GLU A 306 -20.62 -17.66 -6.29
C GLU A 306 -20.09 -17.27 -7.66
N ARG A 307 -19.47 -18.23 -8.36
CA ARG A 307 -18.93 -18.00 -9.70
C ARG A 307 -20.04 -17.71 -10.70
N MET A 308 -19.84 -16.68 -11.51
CA MET A 308 -20.73 -16.27 -12.58
C MET A 308 -20.17 -16.75 -13.92
N GLY A 309 -20.45 -18.01 -14.27
CA GLY A 309 -20.00 -18.62 -15.52
C GLY A 309 -18.64 -19.33 -15.44
N ASN A 310 -18.03 -19.55 -16.60
CA ASN A 310 -16.72 -20.21 -16.72
C ASN A 310 -15.58 -19.28 -16.29
N ALA A 311 -14.36 -19.83 -16.18
CA ALA A 311 -13.15 -19.03 -15.94
C ALA A 311 -13.00 -17.96 -17.03
N LEU A 312 -12.76 -16.72 -16.60
CA LEU A 312 -12.44 -15.58 -17.46
C LEU A 312 -11.03 -15.71 -18.05
N HIS A 313 -10.14 -16.35 -17.28
CA HIS A 313 -8.73 -16.53 -17.61
C HIS A 313 -8.21 -17.78 -16.92
N SER A 314 -7.36 -18.52 -17.62
CA SER A 314 -6.65 -19.70 -17.10
C SER A 314 -5.22 -19.67 -17.62
N ALA A 315 -4.25 -19.74 -16.72
CA ALA A 315 -2.83 -19.71 -17.08
C ALA A 315 -2.02 -20.67 -16.21
N LYS A 316 -0.89 -21.13 -16.77
CA LYS A 316 0.17 -21.81 -16.04
C LYS A 316 1.45 -21.01 -16.16
N THR A 317 2.09 -20.68 -15.05
CA THR A 317 3.27 -19.82 -15.03
C THR A 317 4.50 -20.51 -15.61
N GLY A 318 5.29 -19.76 -16.39
CA GLY A 318 6.62 -20.16 -16.82
C GLY A 318 7.70 -19.86 -15.78
N ALA A 319 8.98 -19.93 -16.19
CA ALA A 319 10.11 -19.60 -15.32
C ALA A 319 10.11 -18.15 -14.81
N ASP A 320 9.42 -17.25 -15.51
CA ASP A 320 9.25 -15.85 -15.13
C ASP A 320 8.11 -15.61 -14.12
N GLY A 321 7.35 -16.66 -13.78
CA GLY A 321 6.26 -16.60 -12.81
C GLY A 321 5.05 -15.77 -13.22
N ARG A 322 4.98 -15.27 -14.46
CA ARG A 322 3.91 -14.37 -14.90
C ARG A 322 2.64 -15.13 -15.26
N TRP A 323 1.48 -14.59 -14.85
CA TRP A 323 0.18 -15.26 -15.06
C TRP A 323 -0.78 -14.53 -16.03
N GLY A 324 -0.57 -13.25 -16.32
CA GLY A 324 -1.48 -12.43 -17.14
C GLY A 324 -1.06 -12.24 -18.60
N PRO A 325 -1.77 -11.40 -19.37
CA PRO A 325 -2.89 -10.54 -18.94
C PRO A 325 -4.26 -11.22 -18.99
N ALA A 326 -5.08 -10.97 -17.97
CA ALA A 326 -6.51 -11.28 -17.94
C ALA A 326 -7.33 -10.01 -18.21
N GLN A 327 -8.38 -10.13 -19.02
CA GLN A 327 -9.30 -9.02 -19.32
C GLN A 327 -10.52 -9.09 -18.40
N VAL A 328 -10.83 -7.99 -17.70
CA VAL A 328 -11.96 -7.88 -16.78
C VAL A 328 -12.68 -6.53 -16.93
N GLU A 329 -13.90 -6.44 -16.40
CA GLU A 329 -14.61 -5.16 -16.24
C GLU A 329 -14.26 -4.52 -14.89
N PRO A 330 -14.21 -3.17 -14.82
CA PRO A 330 -13.79 -2.46 -13.61
C PRO A 330 -14.72 -2.64 -12.41
N SER A 331 -15.94 -3.13 -12.61
CA SER A 331 -16.96 -3.33 -11.57
C SER A 331 -17.10 -4.78 -11.11
N TRP A 332 -16.33 -5.73 -11.67
CA TRP A 332 -16.46 -7.13 -11.30
C TRP A 332 -15.70 -7.47 -10.03
N SER A 333 -16.36 -8.13 -9.09
CA SER A 333 -15.70 -8.89 -8.04
C SER A 333 -15.12 -10.17 -8.62
N LEU A 334 -13.92 -10.55 -8.16
CA LEU A 334 -13.15 -11.66 -8.74
C LEU A 334 -12.73 -12.67 -7.68
N GLU A 335 -12.68 -13.93 -8.09
CA GLU A 335 -11.97 -15.01 -7.39
C GLU A 335 -10.75 -15.41 -8.24
N PHE A 336 -9.57 -15.38 -7.63
CA PHE A 336 -8.35 -15.96 -8.18
C PHE A 336 -8.09 -17.30 -7.50
N VAL A 337 -8.07 -18.38 -8.26
CA VAL A 337 -7.70 -19.71 -7.77
C VAL A 337 -6.24 -19.95 -8.11
N LEU A 338 -5.39 -19.96 -7.09
CA LEU A 338 -3.97 -20.23 -7.21
C LEU A 338 -3.65 -21.64 -6.70
N ALA A 339 -3.14 -22.50 -7.57
CA ALA A 339 -2.49 -23.74 -7.17
C ALA A 339 -0.99 -23.63 -7.47
N SER A 340 -0.17 -23.54 -6.42
CA SER A 340 1.28 -23.53 -6.51
C SER A 340 1.85 -24.87 -6.02
N PRO A 341 2.99 -25.34 -6.56
CA PRO A 341 3.67 -26.52 -6.03
C PRO A 341 3.90 -26.42 -4.52
N ASP A 342 3.66 -27.52 -3.80
CA ASP A 342 3.88 -27.66 -2.35
C ASP A 342 3.13 -26.65 -1.45
N ALA A 343 2.05 -26.04 -1.97
CA ALA A 343 1.23 -25.06 -1.27
C ALA A 343 -0.26 -25.42 -1.29
N PRO A 344 -1.07 -24.91 -0.34
CA PRO A 344 -2.52 -25.06 -0.41
C PRO A 344 -3.09 -24.36 -1.65
N THR A 345 -4.15 -24.94 -2.22
CA THR A 345 -4.92 -24.23 -3.24
C THR A 345 -5.59 -23.04 -2.59
N THR A 346 -5.25 -21.84 -3.06
CA THR A 346 -5.67 -20.60 -2.44
C THR A 346 -6.72 -19.92 -3.29
N HIS A 347 -7.88 -19.68 -2.71
CA HIS A 347 -9.00 -18.97 -3.33
C HIS A 347 -9.00 -17.52 -2.85
N ILE A 348 -8.48 -16.59 -3.66
CA ILE A 348 -8.31 -15.18 -3.31
C ILE A 348 -9.47 -14.38 -3.90
N TYR A 349 -10.37 -13.93 -3.04
CA TYR A 349 -11.46 -13.03 -3.38
C TYR A 349 -10.99 -11.58 -3.28
N ARG A 350 -11.24 -10.80 -4.33
CA ARG A 350 -10.79 -9.42 -4.46
C ARG A 350 -11.95 -8.50 -4.82
N SER A 351 -11.92 -7.31 -4.22
CA SER A 351 -12.73 -6.16 -4.66
C SER A 351 -12.48 -5.83 -6.13
N PRO A 352 -13.40 -5.11 -6.80
CA PRO A 352 -13.23 -4.73 -8.19
C PRO A 352 -11.97 -3.90 -8.45
N PHE A 353 -11.36 -4.11 -9.62
CA PHE A 353 -10.16 -3.40 -10.05
C PHE A 353 -10.56 -2.22 -10.94
N ALA A 354 -10.52 -0.99 -10.43
CA ALA A 354 -10.95 0.17 -11.20
C ALA A 354 -10.08 0.44 -12.45
N ARG A 355 -8.81 0.04 -12.45
CA ARG A 355 -7.86 0.31 -13.54
C ARG A 355 -6.97 -0.89 -13.80
N SER A 356 -6.38 -0.95 -15.00
CA SER A 356 -5.40 -1.97 -15.37
C SER A 356 -4.19 -1.95 -14.43
N SER A 357 -3.56 -3.11 -14.24
CA SER A 357 -2.37 -3.25 -13.40
C SER A 357 -1.55 -4.47 -13.81
N GLU A 358 -0.24 -4.28 -13.95
CA GLU A 358 0.72 -5.35 -14.26
C GLU A 358 1.39 -5.94 -13.00
N ILE A 359 1.00 -5.45 -11.82
CA ILE A 359 1.59 -5.80 -10.53
C ILE A 359 0.56 -6.45 -9.58
N VAL A 360 -0.43 -7.16 -10.12
CA VAL A 360 -1.38 -7.94 -9.31
C VAL A 360 -0.71 -9.27 -8.92
N HIS A 361 0.18 -9.20 -7.95
CA HIS A 361 0.94 -10.37 -7.52
C HIS A 361 0.09 -11.33 -6.69
N LEU A 362 0.34 -12.62 -6.86
CA LEU A 362 -0.32 -13.70 -6.16
C LEU A 362 0.71 -14.51 -5.37
N ARG A 363 0.36 -14.87 -4.14
CA ARG A 363 1.14 -15.76 -3.29
C ARG A 363 0.18 -16.70 -2.60
N ALA A 364 0.51 -17.98 -2.58
CA ALA A 364 -0.33 -18.97 -1.92
C ALA A 364 -0.43 -18.66 -0.42
N ALA A 365 -1.56 -19.03 0.18
CA ALA A 365 -1.74 -18.95 1.62
C ALA A 365 -0.66 -19.78 2.34
N ARG A 366 -0.40 -19.42 3.62
CA ARG A 366 0.39 -20.29 4.50
C ARG A 366 -0.22 -21.70 4.54
N PRO A 367 0.59 -22.76 4.68
CA PRO A 367 0.06 -24.10 4.89
C PRO A 367 -0.89 -24.18 6.09
N LEU A 368 -1.84 -25.12 6.04
CA LEU A 368 -2.66 -25.49 7.19
C LEU A 368 -1.75 -26.03 8.30
N GLY A 369 -1.84 -25.44 9.49
CA GLY A 369 -0.98 -25.75 10.62
C GLY A 369 -1.73 -26.39 11.78
N ALA A 370 -1.03 -26.60 12.90
CA ALA A 370 -1.61 -27.20 14.11
C ALA A 370 -2.86 -26.45 14.63
N ALA A 371 -2.91 -25.13 14.46
CA ALA A 371 -4.08 -24.32 14.85
C ALA A 371 -5.31 -24.54 13.96
N ASP A 372 -5.13 -25.13 12.77
CA ASP A 372 -6.19 -25.35 11.78
C ASP A 372 -6.66 -26.81 11.73
N LYS A 373 -6.05 -27.72 12.52
CA LYS A 373 -6.22 -29.18 12.40
C LYS A 373 -7.67 -29.67 12.49
N ASP A 374 -8.51 -28.97 13.26
CA ASP A 374 -9.92 -29.33 13.49
C ASP A 374 -10.89 -28.45 12.67
N ALA A 375 -10.36 -27.57 11.81
CA ALA A 375 -11.17 -26.69 10.99
C ALA A 375 -11.68 -27.44 9.76
N GLY A 376 -12.98 -27.34 9.48
CA GLY A 376 -13.56 -27.78 8.20
C GLY A 376 -13.33 -26.80 7.07
N ALA A 377 -13.23 -25.50 7.39
CA ALA A 377 -12.84 -24.43 6.47
C ALA A 377 -11.97 -23.39 7.18
N VAL A 378 -11.02 -22.81 6.44
CA VAL A 378 -10.16 -21.71 6.90
C VAL A 378 -10.27 -20.53 5.95
N VAL A 379 -10.55 -19.36 6.51
CA VAL A 379 -10.62 -18.09 5.78
C VAL A 379 -9.70 -17.08 6.41
N ILE A 380 -8.98 -16.34 5.58
CA ILE A 380 -8.10 -15.25 6.00
C ILE A 380 -8.63 -13.94 5.41
N MET A 381 -8.99 -12.99 6.25
CA MET A 381 -9.17 -11.60 5.84
C MET A 381 -7.80 -10.94 5.80
N SER A 382 -7.36 -10.44 4.65
CA SER A 382 -6.04 -9.85 4.45
C SER A 382 -6.13 -8.36 4.08
N ARG A 383 -5.28 -7.54 4.69
CA ARG A 383 -5.13 -6.11 4.44
C ARG A 383 -3.67 -5.78 4.09
N PRO A 384 -3.22 -5.96 2.83
CA PRO A 384 -1.81 -5.77 2.48
C PRO A 384 -1.30 -4.33 2.68
N ARG A 385 -2.17 -3.33 2.57
CA ARG A 385 -1.82 -1.89 2.56
C ARG A 385 -2.05 -1.18 3.90
N GLY A 386 -2.24 -1.94 4.97
CA GLY A 386 -2.52 -1.39 6.30
C GLY A 386 -2.56 -2.48 7.39
N TYR A 387 -2.89 -2.08 8.61
CA TYR A 387 -3.17 -2.97 9.74
C TYR A 387 -4.58 -2.74 10.27
N PHE A 388 -5.16 -3.73 10.94
CA PHE A 388 -6.45 -3.60 11.59
C PHE A 388 -6.29 -2.85 12.93
N GLY A 389 -6.90 -1.67 13.07
CA GLY A 389 -6.81 -0.85 14.27
C GLY A 389 -8.13 -0.80 15.04
N LEU A 390 -8.29 -1.61 16.09
CA LEU A 390 -9.46 -1.51 16.98
C LEU A 390 -9.21 -0.49 18.11
N PRO A 391 -10.20 0.33 18.51
CA PRO A 391 -11.55 0.49 17.95
C PRO A 391 -11.63 1.58 16.86
N ARG A 392 -10.49 2.02 16.31
CA ARG A 392 -10.43 3.09 15.28
C ARG A 392 -11.20 2.70 14.02
N ASP A 393 -11.08 1.45 13.60
CA ASP A 393 -11.61 0.91 12.37
C ASP A 393 -12.79 -0.04 12.66
N VAL A 394 -13.71 -0.13 11.70
CA VAL A 394 -14.68 -1.23 11.66
C VAL A 394 -13.99 -2.43 11.03
N VAL A 395 -13.80 -3.51 11.79
CA VAL A 395 -13.18 -4.75 11.33
C VAL A 395 -14.11 -5.91 11.65
N LEU A 396 -14.77 -6.46 10.64
CA LEU A 396 -15.71 -7.57 10.81
C LEU A 396 -15.33 -8.74 9.90
N LEU A 397 -15.26 -9.93 10.48
CA LEU A 397 -15.11 -11.18 9.75
C LEU A 397 -16.28 -12.08 10.13
N ASP A 398 -17.15 -12.34 9.16
CA ASP A 398 -18.42 -13.04 9.33
C ASP A 398 -19.34 -12.35 10.36
N GLY A 399 -19.43 -11.03 10.26
CA GLY A 399 -20.28 -10.18 11.10
C GLY A 399 -19.77 -9.96 12.54
N LYS A 400 -18.55 -10.39 12.87
CA LYS A 400 -17.98 -10.29 14.21
C LYS A 400 -16.58 -9.67 14.18
N GLU A 401 -16.21 -8.94 15.23
CA GLU A 401 -14.83 -8.51 15.40
C GLU A 401 -13.90 -9.73 15.56
N PRO A 402 -12.81 -9.84 14.78
CA PRO A 402 -11.87 -10.95 14.91
C PRO A 402 -11.15 -10.96 16.26
N LYS A 403 -11.04 -12.14 16.88
CA LYS A 403 -10.40 -12.31 18.21
C LYS A 403 -8.87 -12.18 18.18
N ASP A 404 -8.29 -12.37 17.01
CA ASP A 404 -6.84 -12.30 16.77
C ASP A 404 -6.35 -10.88 16.47
N VAL A 405 -7.24 -9.92 16.22
CA VAL A 405 -6.90 -8.49 16.13
C VAL A 405 -6.89 -7.86 17.52
N LYS A 406 -5.81 -7.16 17.88
CA LYS A 406 -5.66 -6.52 19.20
C LYS A 406 -6.02 -5.03 19.15
N PRO A 407 -6.67 -4.49 20.20
CA PRO A 407 -6.93 -3.05 20.28
C PRO A 407 -5.63 -2.26 20.57
N GLY A 408 -5.63 -0.98 20.16
CA GLY A 408 -4.50 -0.07 20.36
C GLY A 408 -3.70 0.17 19.08
N VAL A 409 -2.37 0.20 19.18
CA VAL A 409 -1.48 0.40 18.03
C VAL A 409 -1.65 -0.76 17.05
N PRO A 410 -2.06 -0.52 15.79
CA PRO A 410 -2.36 -1.57 14.83
C PRO A 410 -1.14 -2.43 14.46
N THR A 411 -1.27 -3.76 14.56
CA THR A 411 -0.17 -4.70 14.27
C THR A 411 -0.46 -5.74 13.22
N ASP A 412 -1.73 -6.11 13.08
CA ASP A 412 -2.18 -7.30 12.35
C ASP A 412 -2.71 -6.90 10.98
N SER A 413 -2.13 -7.47 9.91
CA SER A 413 -2.60 -7.28 8.54
C SER A 413 -3.42 -8.46 8.03
N ALA A 414 -3.68 -9.43 8.90
CA ALA A 414 -4.49 -10.59 8.60
C ALA A 414 -5.28 -11.02 9.84
N ALA A 415 -6.50 -11.50 9.63
CA ALA A 415 -7.34 -12.12 10.64
C ALA A 415 -7.84 -13.47 10.10
N THR A 416 -7.80 -14.52 10.92
CA THR A 416 -8.14 -15.88 10.51
C THR A 416 -9.43 -16.37 11.19
N LEU A 417 -10.39 -16.79 10.37
CA LEU A 417 -11.60 -17.48 10.81
C LEU A 417 -11.50 -18.97 10.49
N ARG A 418 -11.87 -19.80 11.46
CA ARG A 418 -11.92 -21.27 11.36
C ARG A 418 -13.34 -21.71 11.65
N LEU A 419 -13.88 -22.54 10.78
CA LEU A 419 -15.29 -22.96 10.83
C LEU A 419 -15.41 -24.48 10.72
N PRO A 420 -16.47 -25.09 11.30
CA PRO A 420 -16.70 -26.52 11.24
C PRO A 420 -17.04 -26.99 9.81
N ALA A 421 -16.86 -28.29 9.55
CA ALA A 421 -17.11 -28.88 8.24
C ALA A 421 -18.57 -28.73 7.77
N SER A 422 -19.52 -28.63 8.70
CA SER A 422 -20.94 -28.38 8.41
C SER A 422 -21.23 -27.04 7.75
N GLU A 423 -20.27 -26.11 7.76
CA GLU A 423 -20.41 -24.80 7.14
C GLU A 423 -19.73 -24.70 5.77
N VAL A 424 -18.94 -25.71 5.36
CA VAL A 424 -18.27 -25.70 4.05
C VAL A 424 -19.28 -25.43 2.93
N GLY A 425 -18.91 -24.55 2.00
CA GLY A 425 -19.75 -24.14 0.89
C GLY A 425 -20.61 -22.91 1.14
N ARG A 426 -20.84 -22.44 2.38
CA ARG A 426 -21.50 -21.13 2.56
C ARG A 426 -20.56 -19.96 2.24
N ASN A 427 -21.11 -18.75 2.20
CA ASN A 427 -20.33 -17.53 2.14
C ASN A 427 -20.05 -16.94 3.53
N ILE A 428 -18.99 -16.12 3.61
CA ILE A 428 -18.69 -15.21 4.73
C ILE A 428 -18.54 -13.80 4.17
N VAL A 429 -18.64 -12.81 5.05
CA VAL A 429 -18.37 -11.41 4.73
C VAL A 429 -17.13 -10.93 5.50
N ALA A 430 -16.13 -10.45 4.79
CA ALA A 430 -15.00 -9.71 5.36
C ALA A 430 -15.20 -8.22 5.11
N GLN A 431 -15.14 -7.39 6.15
CA GLN A 431 -15.40 -5.96 6.07
C GLN A 431 -14.35 -5.16 6.84
N PHE A 432 -13.77 -4.18 6.16
CA PHE A 432 -12.90 -3.17 6.73
C PHE A 432 -13.41 -1.78 6.34
N GLY A 433 -13.92 -1.01 7.30
CA GLY A 433 -14.59 0.25 7.01
C GLY A 433 -15.72 0.07 6.01
N GLU A 434 -15.59 0.71 4.85
CA GLU A 434 -16.56 0.64 3.73
C GLU A 434 -16.25 -0.49 2.73
N GLU A 435 -15.04 -1.07 2.76
CA GLU A 435 -14.69 -2.16 1.85
C GLU A 435 -15.25 -3.48 2.37
N ARG A 436 -16.01 -4.17 1.51
CA ARG A 436 -16.66 -5.45 1.80
C ARG A 436 -16.31 -6.47 0.71
N ILE A 437 -15.85 -7.64 1.13
CA ILE A 437 -15.56 -8.78 0.25
C ILE A 437 -16.34 -9.99 0.75
N VAL A 438 -17.09 -10.63 -0.15
CA VAL A 438 -17.77 -11.89 0.10
C VAL A 438 -16.92 -13.03 -0.44
N ALA A 439 -16.61 -14.01 0.41
CA ALA A 439 -15.80 -15.19 0.06
C ALA A 439 -16.56 -16.48 0.37
N ARG A 440 -16.33 -17.53 -0.42
CA ARG A 440 -16.87 -18.88 -0.15
C ARG A 440 -15.94 -19.69 0.74
N LEU A 441 -16.53 -20.54 1.56
CA LEU A 441 -15.81 -21.51 2.38
C LEU A 441 -15.44 -22.74 1.56
N TRP A 442 -14.14 -23.04 1.52
CA TRP A 442 -13.59 -24.21 0.84
C TRP A 442 -13.13 -25.26 1.87
N PRO A 443 -13.25 -26.56 1.55
CA PRO A 443 -12.90 -27.64 2.47
C PRO A 443 -11.40 -27.67 2.75
N ALA A 444 -11.04 -27.50 4.02
CA ALA A 444 -9.66 -27.62 4.49
C ALA A 444 -9.12 -29.05 4.31
N SER A 445 -9.99 -30.06 4.30
CA SER A 445 -9.64 -31.46 4.00
C SER A 445 -9.11 -31.68 2.58
N GLU A 446 -9.37 -30.75 1.66
CA GLU A 446 -8.81 -30.73 0.29
C GLU A 446 -7.58 -29.82 0.19
N ASN A 447 -7.00 -29.40 1.31
CA ASN A 447 -5.89 -28.45 1.38
C ASN A 447 -6.21 -27.11 0.66
N ARG A 448 -7.43 -26.60 0.85
CA ARG A 448 -7.91 -25.33 0.30
C ARG A 448 -8.07 -24.27 1.38
N ILE A 449 -7.69 -23.04 1.05
CA ILE A 449 -7.85 -21.87 1.93
C ILE A 449 -8.48 -20.73 1.14
N ALA A 450 -9.44 -20.03 1.74
CA ALA A 450 -9.97 -18.78 1.18
C ALA A 450 -9.23 -17.57 1.76
N ILE A 451 -8.95 -16.57 0.92
CA ILE A 451 -8.49 -15.26 1.34
C ILE A 451 -9.47 -14.22 0.82
N ALA A 452 -10.00 -13.37 1.70
CA ALA A 452 -10.66 -12.13 1.32
C ALA A 452 -9.62 -10.99 1.42
N GLU A 453 -9.06 -10.56 0.29
CA GLU A 453 -7.94 -9.61 0.27
C GLU A 453 -8.39 -8.21 -0.14
N LEU A 454 -8.32 -7.30 0.84
CA LEU A 454 -8.71 -5.90 0.76
C LEU A 454 -7.77 -5.11 -0.15
N THR A 455 -8.34 -4.16 -0.88
CA THR A 455 -7.64 -3.37 -1.89
C THR A 455 -7.55 -1.87 -1.53
N TYR A 456 -8.60 -1.27 -0.98
CA TYR A 456 -8.83 0.18 -1.05
C TYR A 456 -8.38 1.02 0.15
#